data_AF-A0A5A7NGH3-F1
#
_entry.id   AF-A0A5A7NGH3-F1
#
_cell.length_a   1.000
_cell.length_b   1.000
_cell.length_c   1.000
_cell.angle_alpha   90.00
_cell.angle_beta   90.00
_cell.angle_gamma   90.00
#
_symmetry.space_group_name_H-M   'P 1'
#
loop_
_entity.id
_entity.type
_entity.pdbx_description
1 polymer ?
#
loop_
_entity_poly.entity_id
_entity_poly.type
_entity_poly.pdbx_seq_one_letter_code
_entity_poly.pdbx_strand_id
1 'polypeptide(L)'
;MAAAKEGRHIDLPALNAFCRTQIDAPGPTLIEGVGGAFVPLHGRYLVADWMADLACPYILVVGSYLGTISHSLATIEALHARGLYSHAVIISQSLDEPVPLLKTQAALQALVPCPVLTLPRLHGPHPYQNAPDLLAGLNLPGKS
;
A
#
# COMPACT_ATOMS: atom_id res chain seq x y z
N MET A 1 13.20 6.73 10.63
CA MET A 1 13.80 5.89 11.71
C MET A 1 14.97 5.00 11.28
N ALA A 2 15.28 4.82 9.98
CA ALA A 2 16.56 4.28 9.51
C ALA A 2 17.56 5.38 9.11
N ALA A 3 17.14 6.34 8.26
CA ALA A 3 17.97 7.48 7.85
C ALA A 3 18.46 8.35 9.03
N ALA A 4 17.60 8.58 10.03
CA ALA A 4 17.97 9.27 11.28
C ALA A 4 18.99 8.48 12.13
N LYS A 5 18.98 7.14 12.07
CA LYS A 5 19.99 6.31 12.74
C LYS A 5 21.32 6.30 11.99
N GLU A 6 21.30 6.57 10.68
CA GLU A 6 22.48 6.65 9.81
C GLU A 6 23.01 8.09 9.64
N GLY A 7 22.37 9.09 10.26
CA GLY A 7 22.73 10.50 10.10
C GLY A 7 22.53 11.04 8.67
N ARG A 8 21.75 10.35 7.84
CA ARG A 8 21.49 10.75 6.46
C ARG A 8 20.20 11.55 6.37
N HIS A 9 20.29 12.69 5.70
CA HIS A 9 19.13 13.53 5.39
C HIS A 9 18.52 13.07 4.06
N ILE A 10 17.19 12.97 4.01
CA ILE A 10 16.49 12.72 2.74
C ILE A 10 16.27 14.07 2.06
N ASP A 11 16.73 14.21 0.83
CA ASP A 11 16.42 15.36 -0.03
C ASP A 11 15.04 15.12 -0.66
N LEU A 12 14.01 15.75 -0.07
CA LEU A 12 12.62 15.58 -0.52
C LEU A 12 12.39 16.10 -1.96
N PRO A 13 12.89 17.28 -2.36
CA PRO A 13 12.85 17.70 -3.76
C PRO A 13 13.46 16.68 -4.73
N ALA A 14 14.65 16.15 -4.44
CA ALA A 14 15.30 15.17 -5.31
C ALA A 14 14.49 13.86 -5.39
N LEU A 15 13.94 13.40 -4.26
CA LEU A 15 13.07 12.23 -4.20
C LEU A 15 11.80 12.41 -5.06
N ASN A 16 11.14 13.55 -4.93
CA ASN A 16 9.96 13.88 -5.72
C ASN A 16 10.28 13.95 -7.22
N ALA A 17 11.37 14.61 -7.60
CA ALA A 17 11.79 14.71 -9.00
C ALA A 17 12.11 13.32 -9.60
N PHE A 18 12.80 12.46 -8.84
CA PHE A 18 13.09 11.10 -9.24
C PHE A 18 11.79 10.31 -9.49
N CYS A 19 10.86 10.32 -8.53
CA CYS A 19 9.59 9.60 -8.68
C CYS A 19 8.76 10.11 -9.85
N ARG A 20 8.66 11.44 -10.05
CA ARG A 20 7.93 12.00 -11.20
C ARG A 20 8.53 11.54 -12.53
N THR A 21 9.85 11.52 -12.64
CA THR A 21 10.54 11.01 -13.83
C THR A 21 10.19 9.54 -14.12
N GLN A 22 10.06 8.71 -13.08
CA GLN A 22 9.65 7.31 -13.24
C GLN A 22 8.15 7.14 -13.52
N ILE A 23 7.31 8.04 -13.01
CA ILE A 23 5.86 8.04 -13.31
C ILE A 23 5.62 8.39 -14.78
N ASP A 24 6.38 9.32 -15.34
CA ASP A 24 6.25 9.75 -16.74
C ASP A 24 6.92 8.78 -17.73
N ALA A 25 7.69 7.81 -17.23
CA ALA A 25 8.36 6.81 -18.07
C ALA A 25 7.36 5.76 -18.62
N PRO A 26 7.61 5.20 -19.82
CA PRO A 26 6.74 4.16 -20.36
C PRO A 26 6.71 2.89 -19.50
N GLY A 27 5.51 2.39 -19.23
CA GLY A 27 5.28 1.12 -18.52
C GLY A 27 4.68 1.32 -17.12
N PRO A 28 4.37 0.21 -16.41
CA PRO A 28 3.82 0.28 -15.07
C PRO A 28 4.91 0.64 -14.04
N THR A 29 4.67 1.69 -13.25
CA THR A 29 5.54 2.10 -12.14
C THR A 29 4.86 1.78 -10.81
N LEU A 30 5.56 1.03 -9.95
CA LEU A 30 5.16 0.78 -8.57
C LEU A 30 6.13 1.50 -7.62
N ILE A 31 5.58 2.33 -6.74
CA ILE A 31 6.34 3.04 -5.70
C ILE A 31 5.98 2.43 -4.35
N GLU A 32 6.94 1.79 -3.70
CA GLU A 32 6.77 1.31 -2.32
C GLU A 32 7.27 2.37 -1.34
N GLY A 33 6.43 2.71 -0.36
CA GLY A 33 6.83 3.56 0.75
C GLY A 33 7.79 2.86 1.71
N VAL A 34 8.12 3.53 2.82
CA VAL A 34 8.92 2.94 3.90
C VAL A 34 8.10 2.80 5.17
N GLY A 35 7.79 1.56 5.56
CA GLY A 35 6.90 1.30 6.69
C GLY A 35 5.45 1.68 6.39
N GLY A 36 4.72 2.14 7.41
CA GLY A 36 3.32 2.58 7.25
C GLY A 36 3.21 4.03 6.75
N ALA A 37 2.02 4.39 6.25
CA ALA A 37 1.76 5.73 5.71
C ALA A 37 2.04 6.88 6.70
N PHE A 38 1.88 6.62 8.01
CA PHE A 38 2.10 7.62 9.07
C PHE A 38 3.49 7.54 9.71
N VAL A 39 4.44 6.86 9.06
CA VAL A 39 5.84 6.86 9.49
C VAL A 39 6.51 8.18 9.07
N PRO A 40 7.31 8.80 9.95
CA PRO A 40 8.12 9.95 9.59
C PRO A 40 9.17 9.59 8.53
N LEU A 41 9.06 10.22 7.36
CA LEU A 41 10.04 10.15 6.29
C LEU A 41 11.18 11.14 6.55
N HIS A 42 10.86 12.39 6.90
CA HIS A 42 11.83 13.42 7.24
C HIS A 42 11.27 14.42 8.28
N GLY A 43 11.84 14.44 9.49
CA GLY A 43 11.35 15.32 10.56
C GLY A 43 9.87 15.03 10.91
N ARG A 44 8.98 15.99 10.64
CA ARG A 44 7.51 15.82 10.79
C ARG A 44 6.80 15.41 9.50
N TYR A 45 7.53 15.39 8.38
CA TYR A 45 6.99 15.01 7.07
C TYR A 45 6.83 13.49 7.00
N LEU A 46 5.60 13.03 6.81
CA LEU A 46 5.21 11.63 6.81
C LEU A 46 5.28 11.03 5.40
N VAL A 47 5.30 9.71 5.30
CA VAL A 47 5.10 9.00 4.03
C VAL A 47 3.78 9.41 3.36
N ALA A 48 2.72 9.64 4.14
CA ALA A 48 1.43 10.11 3.64
C ALA A 48 1.49 11.51 3.00
N ASP A 49 2.35 12.40 3.52
CA ASP A 49 2.53 13.74 2.94
C ASP A 49 3.25 13.62 1.60
N TRP A 50 4.24 12.73 1.51
CA TRP A 50 4.92 12.38 0.26
C TRP A 50 3.99 11.77 -0.79
N MET A 51 3.14 10.83 -0.38
CA MET A 51 2.12 10.26 -1.27
C MET A 51 1.19 11.36 -1.81
N ALA A 52 0.80 12.32 -0.96
CA ALA A 52 -0.03 13.44 -1.38
C ALA A 52 0.68 14.36 -2.39
N ASP A 53 1.98 14.64 -2.19
CA ASP A 53 2.79 15.41 -3.14
C ASP A 53 2.89 14.72 -4.51
N LEU A 54 3.04 13.38 -4.52
CA LEU A 54 3.07 12.61 -5.77
C LEU A 54 1.69 12.50 -6.44
N ALA A 55 0.60 12.69 -5.70
CA ALA A 55 -0.78 12.63 -6.18
C ALA A 55 -1.11 11.33 -6.96
N CYS A 56 -0.49 10.22 -6.57
CA CYS A 56 -0.70 8.91 -7.19
C CYS A 56 -1.82 8.13 -6.49
N PRO A 57 -2.58 7.30 -7.23
CA PRO A 57 -3.43 6.29 -6.59
C PRO A 57 -2.57 5.34 -5.76
N TYR A 58 -3.10 4.84 -4.63
CA TYR A 58 -2.37 3.92 -3.76
C TYR A 58 -3.11 2.60 -3.55
N ILE A 59 -2.34 1.55 -3.28
CA ILE A 59 -2.86 0.25 -2.85
C ILE A 59 -2.53 0.11 -1.36
N LEU A 60 -3.54 -0.19 -0.54
CA LEU A 60 -3.33 -0.46 0.87
C LEU A 60 -3.08 -1.95 1.07
N VAL A 61 -1.92 -2.32 1.60
CA VAL A 61 -1.62 -3.72 1.95
C VAL A 61 -1.77 -3.91 3.45
N VAL A 62 -2.58 -4.89 3.87
CA VAL A 62 -2.86 -5.20 5.28
C VAL A 62 -2.70 -6.69 5.56
N GLY A 63 -2.51 -7.07 6.82
CA GLY A 63 -2.50 -8.48 7.25
C GLY A 63 -3.90 -9.03 7.53
N SER A 64 -4.06 -10.35 7.65
CA SER A 64 -5.33 -11.00 8.03
C SER A 64 -5.52 -11.24 9.54
N TYR A 65 -4.83 -10.46 10.38
CA TYR A 65 -4.88 -10.57 11.84
C TYR A 65 -6.13 -9.91 12.47
N LEU A 66 -6.46 -10.28 13.71
CA LEU A 66 -7.56 -9.67 14.46
C LEU A 66 -7.29 -8.18 14.73
N GLY A 67 -8.19 -7.31 14.27
CA GLY A 67 -8.03 -5.85 14.31
C GLY A 67 -7.74 -5.21 12.95
N THR A 68 -7.42 -6.02 11.93
CA THR A 68 -7.09 -5.52 10.58
C THR A 68 -8.19 -4.64 9.98
N ILE A 69 -9.47 -4.96 10.20
CA ILE A 69 -10.59 -4.14 9.70
C ILE A 69 -10.51 -2.73 10.28
N SER A 70 -10.38 -2.60 11.61
CA SER A 70 -10.30 -1.28 12.27
C SER A 70 -9.06 -0.51 11.82
N HIS A 71 -7.91 -1.17 11.74
CA HIS A 71 -6.67 -0.51 11.31
C HIS A 71 -6.72 -0.09 9.83
N SER A 72 -7.35 -0.90 8.98
CA SER A 72 -7.56 -0.57 7.57
C SER A 72 -8.41 0.68 7.42
N LEU A 73 -9.58 0.71 8.08
CA LEU A 73 -10.50 1.85 8.00
C LEU A 73 -9.88 3.13 8.56
N ALA A 74 -9.23 3.05 9.72
CA ALA A 74 -8.53 4.21 10.30
C ALA A 74 -7.43 4.75 9.38
N THR A 75 -6.68 3.85 8.72
CA THR A 75 -5.64 4.25 7.76
C THR A 75 -6.27 4.90 6.52
N ILE A 76 -7.35 4.33 5.99
CA ILE A 76 -8.07 4.86 4.83
C ILE A 76 -8.65 6.25 5.14
N GLU A 77 -9.33 6.42 6.26
CA GLU A 77 -9.91 7.72 6.66
C GLU A 77 -8.82 8.78 6.83
N ALA A 78 -7.69 8.43 7.45
CA ALA A 78 -6.61 9.36 7.67
C ALA A 78 -5.87 9.74 6.37
N LEU A 79 -5.80 8.83 5.39
CA LEU A 79 -5.29 9.11 4.04
C LEU A 79 -6.29 9.93 3.21
N HIS A 80 -7.57 9.62 3.31
CA HIS A 80 -8.64 10.37 2.65
C HIS A 80 -8.69 11.82 3.13
N ALA A 81 -8.47 12.08 4.42
CA ALA A 81 -8.33 13.44 4.94
C ALA A 81 -7.16 14.24 4.31
N ARG A 82 -6.23 13.58 3.60
CA ARG A 82 -5.13 14.18 2.82
C ARG A 82 -5.40 14.20 1.32
N GLY A 83 -6.62 13.91 0.88
CA GLY A 83 -6.99 13.82 -0.53
C GLY A 83 -6.49 12.57 -1.24
N LEU A 84 -6.01 11.57 -0.50
CA LEU A 84 -5.55 10.29 -1.05
C LEU A 84 -6.66 9.26 -0.98
N TYR A 85 -6.98 8.66 -2.12
CA TYR A 85 -8.03 7.64 -2.23
C TYR A 85 -7.43 6.29 -2.60
N SER A 86 -7.82 5.26 -1.85
CA SER A 86 -7.34 3.91 -2.10
C SER A 86 -7.89 3.39 -3.42
N HIS A 87 -6.99 2.95 -4.29
CA HIS A 87 -7.34 2.25 -5.53
C HIS A 87 -7.80 0.82 -5.25
N ALA A 88 -7.18 0.15 -4.28
CA ALA A 88 -7.55 -1.18 -3.82
C ALA A 88 -6.96 -1.46 -2.42
N VAL A 89 -7.54 -2.44 -1.73
CA VAL A 89 -6.95 -3.06 -0.55
C VAL A 89 -6.52 -4.48 -0.88
N ILE A 90 -5.32 -4.87 -0.47
CA ILE A 90 -4.82 -6.25 -0.54
C ILE A 90 -4.64 -6.79 0.87
N ILE A 91 -5.35 -7.87 1.19
CA ILE A 91 -5.18 -8.60 2.45
C ILE A 91 -4.16 -9.71 2.23
N SER A 92 -2.95 -9.51 2.76
CA SER A 92 -1.88 -10.50 2.78
C SER A 92 -2.05 -11.42 3.98
N GLN A 93 -2.18 -12.73 3.74
CA GLN A 93 -2.48 -13.69 4.80
C GLN A 93 -1.38 -13.71 5.87
N SER A 94 -1.75 -13.41 7.12
CA SER A 94 -0.84 -13.46 8.26
C SER A 94 -0.45 -14.91 8.60
N LEU A 95 0.58 -15.10 9.43
CA LEU A 95 0.96 -16.45 9.91
C LEU A 95 -0.16 -17.01 10.81
N ASP A 96 -0.60 -16.17 11.75
CA ASP A 96 -1.73 -16.45 12.60
C ASP A 96 -2.97 -15.78 12.02
N GLU A 97 -3.91 -16.61 11.57
CA GLU A 97 -5.18 -16.19 10.98
C GLU A 97 -6.33 -16.71 11.85
N PRO A 98 -6.76 -15.96 12.88
CA PRO A 98 -7.86 -16.39 13.73
C PRO A 98 -9.22 -16.35 13.01
N VAL A 99 -9.30 -15.61 11.90
CA VAL A 99 -10.51 -15.47 11.06
C VAL A 99 -10.14 -15.77 9.61
N PRO A 100 -10.83 -16.71 8.94
CA PRO A 100 -10.51 -17.06 7.55
C PRO A 100 -10.39 -15.85 6.62
N LEU A 101 -9.37 -15.85 5.76
CA LEU A 101 -9.03 -14.76 4.86
C LEU A 101 -10.25 -14.20 4.09
N LEU A 102 -11.09 -15.08 3.54
CA LEU A 102 -12.28 -14.70 2.78
C LEU A 102 -13.36 -14.01 3.63
N LYS A 103 -13.48 -14.35 4.92
CA LYS A 103 -14.40 -13.64 5.83
C LYS A 103 -13.92 -12.22 6.10
N THR A 104 -12.62 -12.06 6.33
CA THR A 104 -11.99 -10.74 6.51
C THR A 104 -12.14 -9.89 5.24
N GLN A 105 -11.93 -10.50 4.07
CA GLN A 105 -12.14 -9.85 2.78
C GLN A 105 -13.59 -9.39 2.59
N ALA A 106 -14.57 -10.28 2.79
CA ALA A 106 -15.98 -9.93 2.65
C ALA A 106 -16.40 -8.80 3.60
N ALA A 107 -15.94 -8.84 4.86
CA ALA A 107 -16.23 -7.81 5.84
C ALA A 107 -15.63 -6.45 5.44
N LEU A 108 -14.37 -6.42 4.99
CA LEU A 108 -13.72 -5.18 4.58
C LEU A 108 -14.31 -4.63 3.27
N GLN A 109 -14.61 -5.50 2.31
CA GLN A 109 -15.23 -5.13 1.03
C GLN A 109 -16.59 -4.44 1.21
N ALA A 110 -17.37 -4.84 2.22
CA ALA A 110 -18.65 -4.20 2.54
C ALA A 110 -18.51 -2.78 3.12
N LEU A 111 -17.30 -2.40 3.56
CA LEU A 111 -17.04 -1.14 4.27
C LEU A 111 -16.23 -0.14 3.45
N VAL A 112 -15.62 -0.57 2.34
CA VAL A 112 -14.80 0.29 1.48
C VAL A 112 -15.31 0.25 0.03
N PRO A 113 -15.25 1.36 -0.71
CA PRO A 113 -15.78 1.43 -2.07
C PRO A 113 -14.84 0.84 -3.12
N CYS A 114 -13.57 0.57 -2.76
CA CYS A 114 -12.57 0.02 -3.68
C CYS A 114 -12.53 -1.52 -3.63
N PRO A 115 -11.93 -2.18 -4.64
CA PRO A 115 -11.74 -3.63 -4.63
C PRO A 115 -10.88 -4.09 -3.44
N VAL A 116 -11.29 -5.18 -2.80
CA VAL A 116 -10.55 -5.87 -1.75
C VAL A 116 -10.12 -7.25 -2.26
N LEU A 117 -8.82 -7.39 -2.49
CA LEU A 117 -8.17 -8.59 -2.99
C LEU A 117 -7.48 -9.34 -1.85
N THR A 118 -7.24 -10.64 -2.06
CA THR A 118 -6.55 -11.49 -1.08
C THR A 118 -5.28 -12.07 -1.67
N LEU A 119 -4.19 -12.06 -0.90
CA LEU A 119 -2.96 -12.76 -1.21
C LEU A 119 -2.76 -13.88 -0.17
N PRO A 120 -3.05 -15.14 -0.50
CA PRO A 120 -2.80 -16.24 0.41
C PRO A 120 -1.30 -16.39 0.66
N ARG A 121 -0.96 -17.06 1.76
CA ARG A 121 0.43 -17.38 2.07
C ARG A 121 0.97 -18.33 1.01
N LEU A 122 2.05 -17.90 0.36
CA LEU A 122 2.71 -18.65 -0.69
C LEU A 122 3.86 -19.47 -0.09
N HIS A 123 4.01 -20.70 -0.55
CA HIS A 123 5.01 -21.65 -0.04
C HIS A 123 5.98 -22.09 -1.15
N GLY A 124 7.16 -22.57 -0.74
CA GLY A 124 8.20 -23.07 -1.65
C GLY A 124 9.40 -22.11 -1.81
N PRO A 125 10.41 -22.49 -2.61
CA PRO A 125 11.65 -21.72 -2.77
C PRO A 125 11.48 -20.43 -3.59
N HIS A 126 10.49 -20.39 -4.48
CA HIS A 126 10.14 -19.23 -5.31
C HIS A 126 8.64 -18.93 -5.20
N PRO A 127 8.17 -18.54 -4.01
CA PRO A 127 6.74 -18.48 -3.70
C PRO A 127 5.97 -17.52 -4.62
N TYR A 128 6.63 -16.45 -5.08
CA TYR A 128 6.06 -15.45 -5.99
C TYR A 128 5.62 -16.03 -7.35
N GLN A 129 6.15 -17.17 -7.79
CA GLN A 129 5.72 -17.82 -9.04
C GLN A 129 4.31 -18.40 -8.94
N ASN A 130 3.85 -18.67 -7.72
CA ASN A 130 2.51 -19.18 -7.44
C ASN A 130 1.56 -18.06 -6.96
N ALA A 131 1.99 -16.80 -7.05
CA ALA A 131 1.14 -15.69 -6.66
C ALA A 131 -0.06 -15.59 -7.61
N PRO A 132 -1.27 -15.31 -7.09
CA PRO A 132 -2.40 -15.02 -7.94
C PRO A 132 -2.12 -13.76 -8.77
N ASP A 133 -2.72 -13.67 -9.96
CA ASP A 133 -2.66 -12.45 -10.76
C ASP A 133 -3.50 -11.35 -10.11
N LEU A 134 -2.83 -10.51 -9.32
CA LEU A 134 -3.44 -9.34 -8.70
C LEU A 134 -3.64 -8.19 -9.68
N LEU A 135 -2.92 -8.17 -10.82
CA LEU A 135 -2.99 -7.06 -11.78
C LEU A 135 -4.36 -7.01 -12.46
N ALA A 136 -4.94 -8.17 -12.78
CA ALA A 136 -6.29 -8.28 -13.31
C ALA A 136 -7.33 -7.69 -12.33
N GLY A 137 -7.18 -7.96 -11.03
CA GLY A 137 -8.08 -7.44 -9.99
C GLY A 137 -7.88 -5.96 -9.66
N LEU A 138 -6.69 -5.42 -9.95
CA LEU A 138 -6.37 -4.01 -9.72
C LEU A 138 -6.92 -3.09 -10.80
N ASN A 139 -7.16 -3.54 -12.04
CA ASN A 139 -7.68 -2.68 -13.12
C ASN A 139 -6.95 -1.32 -13.23
N LEU A 140 -5.61 -1.36 -13.30
CA LEU A 140 -4.79 -0.15 -13.32
C LEU A 140 -4.99 0.62 -14.63
N PRO A 141 -5.08 1.97 -14.60
CA PRO A 141 -5.21 2.78 -15.80
C PRO A 141 -4.01 2.57 -16.75
N GLY A 142 -4.29 2.47 -18.06
CA GLY A 142 -3.27 2.29 -19.10
C GLY A 142 -2.98 0.84 -19.53
N LYS A 143 -3.76 -0.14 -19.04
CA LYS A 143 -3.78 -1.51 -19.59
C LYS A 143 -5.08 -1.75 -20.37
N SER A 144 -5.07 -1.32 -21.64
CA SER A 144 -6.04 -1.72 -22.68
C SER A 144 -5.28 -2.27 -23.87
#